data_AF-A0A1F9ZJT3-F1
#
_entry.id   AF-A0A1F9ZJT3-F1
#
_cell.length_a   1.000
_cell.length_b   1.000
_cell.length_c   1.000
_cell.angle_alpha   90.00
_cell.angle_beta   90.00
_cell.angle_gamma   90.00
#
_symmetry.space_group_name_H-M   'P 1'
#
loop_
_entity.id
_entity.type
_entity.pdbx_description
1 polymer ?
#
loop_
_entity_poly.entity_id
_entity_poly.type
_entity_poly.pdbx_seq_one_letter_code
_entity_poly.pdbx_strand_id
1 'polypeptide(L)'
;MLTPAERLEEILKLLDKLEDISADTPIVVEGRRDVEAFKRMGIARNVVSIGKGLSIFTFCENISREHAEVVVMTDWDRKGGRLARSLKEAFEANGVKVNDRLRAQLVMLSKKEVKDIESMPTFIGRLRTLANRQD
;
A
#
# COMPACT_ATOMS: atom_id res chain seq x y z
N MET A 1 16.54 3.17 17.94
CA MET A 1 15.24 3.38 17.25
C MET A 1 15.46 4.49 16.24
N LEU A 2 14.88 4.40 15.05
CA LEU A 2 14.96 5.49 14.06
C LEU A 2 14.41 6.80 14.64
N THR A 3 15.12 7.89 14.39
CA THR A 3 14.64 9.27 14.61
C THR A 3 13.47 9.59 13.67
N PRO A 4 12.69 10.66 13.92
CA PRO A 4 11.68 11.11 12.99
C PRO A 4 12.22 11.37 11.57
N ALA A 5 13.43 11.92 11.45
CA ALA A 5 14.07 12.21 10.17
C ALA A 5 14.45 10.92 9.42
N GLU A 6 15.16 9.99 10.07
CA GLU A 6 15.52 8.69 9.47
C GLU A 6 14.27 7.90 9.05
N ARG A 7 13.21 7.94 9.87
CA ARG A 7 11.96 7.23 9.57
C ARG A 7 11.21 7.85 8.40
N LEU A 8 11.21 9.18 8.29
CA LEU A 8 10.67 9.89 7.15
C LEU A 8 11.42 9.50 5.87
N GLU A 9 12.75 9.52 5.91
CA GLU A 9 13.60 9.16 4.77
C GLU A 9 13.28 7.75 4.25
N GLU A 10 13.20 6.76 5.15
CA GLU A 10 12.87 5.38 4.78
C GLU A 10 11.46 5.23 4.20
N ILE A 11 10.49 6.01 4.70
CA ILE A 11 9.14 6.04 4.11
C ILE A 11 9.17 6.64 2.71
N LEU A 12 9.89 7.74 2.50
CA LEU A 12 9.97 8.40 1.19
C LEU A 12 10.64 7.47 0.16
N LYS A 13 11.75 6.81 0.51
CA LYS A 13 12.38 5.79 -0.35
C LYS A 13 11.42 4.66 -0.74
N LEU A 14 10.57 4.25 0.20
CA LEU A 14 9.58 3.20 -0.04
C LEU A 14 8.44 3.68 -0.95
N LEU A 15 8.03 4.95 -0.82
CA LEU A 15 7.04 5.57 -1.71
C LEU A 15 7.58 5.76 -3.13
N ASP A 16 8.84 6.19 -3.28
CA ASP A 16 9.50 6.31 -4.58
C ASP A 16 9.54 4.94 -5.28
N LYS A 17 9.93 3.90 -4.54
CA LYS A 17 9.91 2.52 -5.05
C LYS A 17 8.50 2.05 -5.43
N LEU A 18 7.49 2.42 -4.65
CA LEU A 18 6.10 2.10 -4.98
C LEU A 18 5.66 2.82 -6.25
N GLU A 19 6.06 4.07 -6.46
CA GLU A 19 5.73 4.80 -7.69
C GLU A 19 6.44 4.25 -8.92
N ASP A 20 7.70 3.81 -8.78
CA ASP A 20 8.39 3.11 -9.87
C ASP A 20 7.69 1.79 -10.23
N ILE A 21 7.33 0.99 -9.23
CA ILE A 21 6.63 -0.28 -9.42
C ILE A 21 5.23 -0.07 -10.00
N SER A 22 4.54 1.01 -9.59
CA SER A 22 3.21 1.37 -10.07
C SER A 22 3.18 1.60 -11.58
N ALA A 23 4.35 1.69 -12.22
CA ALA A 23 4.41 1.88 -13.66
C ALA A 23 3.74 0.79 -14.48
N ASP A 24 4.00 -0.46 -14.09
CA ASP A 24 3.56 -1.65 -14.82
C ASP A 24 2.86 -2.67 -13.90
N THR A 25 2.99 -2.48 -12.58
CA THR A 25 2.43 -3.39 -11.56
C THR A 25 1.32 -2.67 -10.78
N PRO A 26 0.08 -3.18 -10.79
CA PRO A 26 -1.01 -2.56 -10.05
C PRO A 26 -0.82 -2.68 -8.54
N ILE A 27 -1.12 -1.59 -7.84
CA ILE A 27 -1.22 -1.54 -6.37
C ILE A 27 -2.68 -1.72 -6.01
N VAL A 28 -3.02 -2.89 -5.47
CA VAL A 28 -4.37 -3.26 -5.06
C VAL A 28 -4.66 -2.75 -3.66
N VAL A 29 -5.72 -1.96 -3.53
CA VAL A 29 -6.20 -1.38 -2.25
C VAL A 29 -7.65 -1.77 -1.95
N GLU A 30 -8.10 -1.59 -0.71
CA GLU A 30 -9.46 -1.95 -0.31
C GLU A 30 -10.50 -0.98 -0.90
N GLY A 31 -10.26 0.33 -0.76
CA GLY A 31 -11.26 1.35 -1.07
C GLY A 31 -10.74 2.55 -1.86
N ARG A 32 -11.68 3.36 -2.36
CA ARG A 32 -11.36 4.60 -3.09
C ARG A 32 -10.62 5.63 -2.23
N ARG A 33 -10.82 5.62 -0.91
CA ARG A 33 -10.12 6.55 -0.01
C ARG A 33 -8.63 6.21 0.10
N ASP A 34 -8.27 4.94 0.01
CA ASP A 34 -6.88 4.49 -0.07
C ASP A 34 -6.23 4.98 -1.36
N VAL A 35 -6.95 4.89 -2.49
CA VAL A 35 -6.50 5.44 -3.78
C VAL A 35 -6.18 6.94 -3.65
N GLU A 36 -7.07 7.71 -3.03
CA GLU A 36 -6.84 9.14 -2.80
C GLU A 36 -5.69 9.41 -1.82
N ALA A 37 -5.48 8.55 -0.82
CA ALA A 37 -4.35 8.65 0.08
C ALA A 37 -3.02 8.40 -0.65
N PHE A 38 -2.95 7.40 -1.53
CA PHE A 38 -1.79 7.16 -2.40
C PHE A 38 -1.49 8.35 -3.31
N LYS A 39 -2.51 8.94 -3.94
CA LYS A 39 -2.35 10.16 -4.76
C LYS A 39 -1.74 11.31 -3.96
N ARG A 40 -2.20 11.53 -2.73
CA ARG A 40 -1.64 12.56 -1.82
C ARG A 40 -0.19 12.28 -1.41
N MET A 41 0.23 11.02 -1.46
CA MET A 41 1.60 10.59 -1.21
C MET A 41 2.48 10.59 -2.47
N GLY A 42 1.95 11.03 -3.62
CA GLY A 42 2.70 11.11 -4.88
C GLY A 42 2.58 9.88 -5.78
N ILE A 43 1.73 8.91 -5.43
CA ILE A 43 1.52 7.68 -6.21
C ILE A 43 0.15 7.72 -6.88
N ALA A 44 0.13 8.02 -8.18
CA ALA A 44 -1.12 8.25 -8.91
C ALA A 44 -1.43 7.15 -9.94
N ARG A 45 -0.44 6.38 -10.36
CA ARG A 45 -0.56 5.40 -11.44
C ARG A 45 -0.92 4.02 -10.89
N ASN A 46 -1.74 3.28 -11.62
CA ASN A 46 -2.13 1.89 -11.36
C ASN A 46 -2.51 1.54 -9.91
N VAL A 47 -3.08 2.48 -9.16
CA VAL A 47 -3.67 2.20 -7.84
C VAL A 47 -5.13 1.80 -8.03
N VAL A 48 -5.46 0.53 -7.79
CA VAL A 48 -6.75 -0.06 -8.10
C VAL A 48 -7.44 -0.53 -6.83
N SER A 49 -8.63 0.00 -6.54
CA SER A 49 -9.45 -0.50 -5.44
C SER A 49 -10.29 -1.70 -5.87
N ILE A 50 -10.48 -2.69 -4.99
CA ILE A 50 -11.38 -3.84 -5.23
C ILE A 50 -12.81 -3.38 -5.58
N GLY A 51 -13.22 -2.24 -5.01
CA GLY A 51 -14.53 -1.65 -5.27
C GLY A 51 -15.65 -2.35 -4.52
N LYS A 52 -16.85 -1.76 -4.55
CA LYS A 52 -18.03 -2.34 -3.92
C LYS A 52 -18.73 -3.28 -4.90
N GLY A 53 -19.07 -4.48 -4.43
CA GLY A 53 -19.96 -5.41 -5.15
C GLY A 53 -19.26 -6.44 -6.03
N LEU A 54 -17.94 -6.38 -6.18
CA LEU A 54 -17.17 -7.43 -6.86
C LEU A 54 -16.65 -8.45 -5.85
N SER A 55 -16.72 -9.74 -6.19
CA SER A 55 -16.08 -10.77 -5.38
C SER A 55 -14.55 -10.67 -5.51
N ILE A 56 -13.80 -11.07 -4.48
CA ILE A 56 -12.34 -11.13 -4.53
C ILE A 56 -11.87 -11.97 -5.72
N PHE A 57 -12.53 -13.10 -5.99
CA PHE A 57 -12.16 -13.99 -7.09
C PHE A 57 -12.32 -13.31 -8.45
N THR A 58 -13.48 -12.70 -8.71
CA THR A 58 -13.74 -11.99 -9.97
C THR A 58 -12.81 -10.79 -10.14
N PHE A 59 -12.50 -10.07 -9.05
CA PHE A 59 -11.52 -9.00 -9.08
C PHE A 59 -10.14 -9.50 -9.51
N CYS A 60 -9.64 -10.56 -8.86
CA CYS A 60 -8.34 -11.15 -9.17
C CYS A 60 -8.29 -11.71 -10.60
N GLU A 61 -9.35 -12.37 -11.07
CA GLU A 61 -9.46 -12.88 -12.44
C GLU A 61 -9.41 -11.76 -13.49
N ASN A 62 -10.02 -10.61 -13.22
CA ASN A 62 -9.98 -9.49 -14.16
C ASN A 62 -8.56 -8.90 -14.25
N ILE A 63 -7.88 -8.74 -13.12
CA ILE A 63 -6.51 -8.21 -13.07
C ILE A 63 -5.51 -9.19 -13.71
N SER A 64 -5.69 -10.50 -13.54
CA SER A 64 -4.76 -11.51 -14.07
C SER A 64 -4.72 -11.58 -15.59
N ARG A 65 -5.73 -11.03 -16.29
CA ARG A 65 -5.76 -10.95 -17.76
C ARG A 65 -4.70 -10.01 -18.32
N GLU A 66 -4.27 -9.02 -17.55
CA GLU A 66 -3.38 -7.95 -18.01
C GLU A 66 -2.07 -7.87 -17.21
N HIS A 67 -2.03 -8.44 -15.99
CA HIS A 67 -0.90 -8.31 -15.08
C HIS A 67 -0.42 -9.64 -14.53
N ALA A 68 0.90 -9.87 -14.60
CA ALA A 68 1.57 -11.05 -14.05
C ALA A 68 2.01 -10.88 -12.58
N GLU A 69 2.05 -9.65 -12.08
CA GLU A 69 2.41 -9.32 -10.69
C GLU A 69 1.48 -8.22 -10.17
N VAL A 70 1.20 -8.23 -8.86
CA VAL A 70 0.49 -7.17 -8.14
C VAL A 70 1.19 -6.84 -6.82
N VAL A 71 1.05 -5.60 -6.35
CA VAL A 71 1.33 -5.21 -4.97
C VAL A 71 0.02 -5.16 -4.20
N VAL A 72 -0.05 -5.79 -3.03
CA VAL A 72 -1.25 -5.72 -2.18
C VAL A 72 -1.01 -4.77 -1.01
N MET A 73 -1.79 -3.69 -0.97
CA MET A 73 -1.77 -2.71 0.10
C MET A 73 -3.15 -2.58 0.75
N THR A 74 -3.39 -3.40 1.77
CA THR A 74 -4.57 -3.30 2.64
C THR A 74 -4.19 -2.69 3.97
N ASP A 75 -5.19 -2.26 4.74
CA ASP A 75 -5.01 -1.83 6.13
C ASP A 75 -4.25 -2.85 6.99
N TRP A 76 -3.62 -2.34 8.05
CA TRP A 76 -2.75 -3.12 8.94
C TRP A 76 -3.49 -3.59 10.19
N ASP A 77 -4.81 -3.67 10.12
CA ASP A 77 -5.67 -4.23 11.14
C ASP A 77 -5.95 -5.73 10.88
N ARG A 78 -6.77 -6.33 11.76
CA ARG A 78 -7.13 -7.76 11.66
C ARG A 78 -7.95 -8.06 10.39
N LYS A 79 -8.75 -7.11 9.89
CA LYS A 79 -9.58 -7.28 8.69
C LYS A 79 -8.71 -7.20 7.44
N GLY A 80 -7.89 -6.16 7.32
CA GLY A 80 -6.93 -5.98 6.24
C GLY A 80 -5.94 -7.15 6.18
N GLY A 81 -5.46 -7.66 7.31
CA GLY A 81 -4.62 -8.87 7.32
C GLY A 81 -5.31 -10.13 6.75
N ARG A 82 -6.62 -10.30 6.98
CA ARG A 82 -7.39 -11.38 6.34
C ARG A 82 -7.58 -11.13 4.85
N LEU A 83 -7.91 -9.90 4.48
CA LEU A 83 -8.09 -9.51 3.09
C LEU A 83 -6.81 -9.71 2.27
N ALA A 84 -5.66 -9.29 2.80
CA ALA A 84 -4.36 -9.50 2.15
C ALA A 84 -4.07 -10.98 1.90
N ARG A 85 -4.42 -11.87 2.85
CA ARG A 85 -4.28 -13.32 2.66
C ARG A 85 -5.22 -13.83 1.57
N SER A 86 -6.50 -13.46 1.60
CA SER A 86 -7.47 -13.89 0.60
C SER A 86 -7.13 -13.39 -0.81
N LEU A 87 -6.65 -12.15 -0.94
CA LEU A 87 -6.14 -11.62 -2.21
C LEU A 87 -4.95 -12.43 -2.69
N LYS A 88 -3.99 -12.72 -1.81
CA LYS A 88 -2.81 -13.51 -2.14
C LYS A 88 -3.18 -14.87 -2.72
N GLU A 89 -4.01 -15.62 -2.00
CA GLU A 89 -4.48 -16.94 -2.43
C GLU A 89 -5.23 -16.86 -3.77
N ALA A 90 -6.10 -15.87 -3.95
CA ALA A 90 -6.89 -15.71 -5.18
C ALA A 90 -6.03 -15.28 -6.39
N PHE A 91 -5.04 -14.40 -6.20
CA PHE A 91 -4.10 -14.01 -7.25
C PHE A 91 -3.19 -15.15 -7.65
N GLU A 92 -2.61 -15.86 -6.68
CA GLU A 92 -1.74 -17.00 -6.93
C GLU A 92 -2.49 -18.14 -7.65
N ALA A 93 -3.77 -18.36 -7.31
CA ALA A 93 -4.64 -19.29 -8.04
C ALA A 93 -4.89 -18.90 -9.51
N ASN A 94 -4.74 -17.62 -9.84
CA ASN A 94 -4.83 -17.08 -11.21
C ASN A 94 -3.44 -16.91 -11.87
N GLY A 95 -2.36 -17.44 -11.26
CA GLY A 95 -1.00 -17.36 -11.82
C GLY A 95 -0.34 -15.98 -11.65
N VAL A 96 -0.89 -15.11 -10.81
CA VAL A 96 -0.35 -13.76 -10.56
C VAL A 96 0.53 -13.78 -9.31
N LYS A 97 1.74 -13.25 -9.43
CA LYS A 97 2.66 -13.09 -8.30
C LYS A 97 2.21 -11.94 -7.41
N VAL A 98 2.27 -12.15 -6.09
CA VAL A 98 1.91 -11.12 -5.11
C VAL A 98 3.12 -10.61 -4.34
N ASN A 99 3.34 -9.30 -4.40
CA ASN A 99 4.34 -8.61 -3.59
C ASN A 99 3.67 -8.01 -2.33
N ASP A 100 3.84 -8.70 -1.20
CA ASP A 100 3.36 -8.29 0.11
C ASP A 100 4.46 -7.65 0.99
N ARG A 101 5.70 -7.56 0.48
CA ARG A 101 6.87 -7.06 1.22
C ARG A 101 6.77 -5.56 1.49
N LEU A 102 6.33 -4.78 0.50
CA LEU A 102 6.21 -3.32 0.62
C LEU A 102 5.20 -2.92 1.71
N ARG A 103 4.10 -3.68 1.82
CA ARG A 103 3.13 -3.53 2.91
C ARG A 103 3.79 -3.79 4.27
N ALA A 104 4.55 -4.88 4.41
CA ALA A 104 5.23 -5.19 5.67
C ALA A 104 6.25 -4.10 6.07
N GLN A 105 6.97 -3.53 5.10
CA GLN A 105 7.89 -2.42 5.34
C GLN A 105 7.15 -1.15 5.82
N LEU A 106 6.03 -0.78 5.18
CA LEU A 106 5.20 0.34 5.63
C LEU A 106 4.69 0.13 7.06
N VAL A 107 4.20 -1.08 7.39
CA VAL A 107 3.76 -1.42 8.76
C VAL A 107 4.87 -1.20 9.79
N MET A 108 6.08 -1.68 9.49
CA MET A 108 7.25 -1.52 10.35
C MET A 108 7.62 -0.05 10.59
N LEU A 109 7.59 0.76 9.53
CA LEU A 109 7.91 2.19 9.59
C LEU A 109 6.82 3.01 10.30
N SER A 110 5.55 2.63 10.15
CA SER A 110 4.40 3.29 10.79
C SER A 110 4.17 2.85 12.25
N LYS A 111 4.75 1.72 12.67
CA LYS A 111 4.64 1.15 14.02
C LYS A 111 3.17 1.09 14.49
N LYS A 112 2.87 1.61 15.68
CA LYS A 112 1.51 1.67 16.25
C LYS A 112 0.82 3.02 16.03
N GLU A 113 1.46 3.95 15.32
CA GLU A 113 1.01 5.33 15.20
C GLU A 113 -0.08 5.50 14.12
N VAL A 114 -0.13 4.56 13.19
CA VAL A 114 -1.09 4.53 12.09
C VAL A 114 -1.64 3.10 12.02
N LYS A 115 -2.90 2.91 11.63
CA LYS A 115 -3.50 1.56 11.39
C LYS A 115 -4.07 1.32 9.98
N ASP A 116 -4.24 2.38 9.19
CA ASP A 116 -4.86 2.39 7.88
C ASP A 116 -4.13 3.30 6.88
N ILE A 117 -4.29 3.00 5.59
CA ILE A 117 -3.64 3.74 4.50
C ILE A 117 -4.12 5.19 4.45
N GLU A 118 -5.40 5.44 4.74
CA GLU A 118 -6.01 6.77 4.75
C GLU A 118 -5.28 7.77 5.67
N SER A 119 -4.72 7.29 6.78
CA SER A 119 -4.03 8.12 7.77
C SER A 119 -2.54 8.34 7.47
N MET A 120 -1.95 7.63 6.49
CA MET A 120 -0.54 7.76 6.13
C MET A 120 -0.10 9.17 5.70
N PRO A 121 -0.86 9.91 4.87
CA PRO A 121 -0.46 11.26 4.47
C PRO A 121 -0.27 12.20 5.67
N THR A 122 -1.20 12.15 6.63
CA THR A 122 -1.14 12.94 7.86
C THR A 122 0.08 12.57 8.71
N PHE A 123 0.37 11.26 8.80
CA PHE A 123 1.52 10.77 9.53
C PHE A 123 2.86 11.25 8.94
N ILE A 124 2.99 11.20 7.62
CA ILE A 124 4.16 11.72 6.90
C ILE A 124 4.31 13.23 7.16
N GLY A 125 3.21 13.99 7.12
CA GLY A 125 3.23 15.43 7.42
C GLY A 125 3.71 15.73 8.86
N ARG A 126 3.30 14.91 9.84
CA ARG A 126 3.80 15.00 11.21
C ARG A 126 5.29 14.70 11.30
N LEU A 127 5.75 13.65 10.62
CA LEU A 127 7.17 13.29 10.57
C LEU A 127 8.04 14.42 9.97
N ARG A 128 7.59 15.05 8.88
CA ARG A 128 8.25 16.23 8.29
C ARG A 128 8.37 17.38 9.30
N THR A 129 7.29 17.68 10.01
CA THR A 129 7.32 18.72 11.05
C THR A 129 8.30 18.41 12.18
N LEU A 130 8.41 17.15 12.58
CA LEU A 130 9.34 16.73 13.63
C LEU A 130 10.80 16.72 13.17
N ALA A 131 11.06 16.29 11.94
CA ALA A 131 12.40 16.31 11.36
C ALA A 131 12.96 17.74 11.29
N ASN A 132 12.17 18.69 10.79
CA ASN A 132 12.57 20.10 10.67
C ASN A 132 12.77 20.84 12.01
N ARG A 133 12.42 20.21 13.15
CA ARG A 133 12.63 20.76 14.50
C ARG A 133 13.90 20.23 15.15
N GLN A 134 14.55 19.24 14.54
CA GLN A 134 15.77 18.60 15.05
C GLN A 134 17.02 19.08 14.31
N ASP A 135 16.86 19.93 13.29
CA ASP A 135 17.90 20.75 12.67
C ASP A 135 17.97 22.14 13.32
#